data_AF-A0A5P9NPU6-F1
#
_entry.id   AF-A0A5P9NPU6-F1
#
_cell.length_a   1.000
_cell.length_b   1.000
_cell.length_c   1.000
_cell.angle_alpha   90.00
_cell.angle_beta   90.00
_cell.angle_gamma   90.00
#
_symmetry.space_group_name_H-M   'P 1'
#
loop_
_entity.id
_entity.type
_entity.pdbx_description
1 polymer ?
#
loop_
_entity_poly.entity_id
_entity_poly.type
_entity_poly.pdbx_seq_one_letter_code
_entity_poly.pdbx_strand_id
1 'polypeptide(L)'
;MKRTLLATALVAGTLILAGCSAEPGSERWCKAKKDQPKSEWTGSDAATFAKNCLIDGTEVGSEKWCEDLSGKPKGDWTASEASTYAKHCVM
;
A
#
# COMPACT_ATOMS: atom_id res chain seq x y z
N MET A 1 1.35 30.84 -40.89
CA MET A 1 1.54 30.92 -39.43
C MET A 1 0.71 29.84 -38.73
N LYS A 2 1.12 28.56 -38.88
CA LYS A 2 0.39 27.36 -38.40
C LYS A 2 1.30 26.39 -37.63
N ARG A 3 2.48 26.84 -37.22
CA ARG A 3 3.53 26.00 -36.60
C ARG A 3 3.75 26.29 -35.11
N THR A 4 3.03 27.25 -34.53
CA THR A 4 3.12 27.61 -33.11
C THR A 4 2.10 26.88 -32.23
N LEU A 5 1.28 25.98 -32.78
CA LEU A 5 0.27 25.20 -32.01
C LEU A 5 0.77 23.84 -31.50
N LEU A 6 2.09 23.57 -31.54
CA LEU A 6 2.65 22.26 -31.18
C LEU A 6 3.67 22.29 -30.03
N ALA A 7 3.85 23.43 -29.33
CA ALA A 7 4.90 23.57 -28.32
C ALA A 7 4.41 23.87 -26.89
N THR A 8 3.10 23.79 -26.63
CA THR A 8 2.53 24.14 -25.31
C THR A 8 1.58 23.06 -24.77
N ALA A 9 1.88 21.79 -25.04
CA ALA A 9 1.15 20.63 -24.51
C ALA A 9 2.04 19.79 -23.58
N LEU A 10 2.83 20.44 -22.71
CA LEU A 10 3.68 19.76 -21.72
C LEU A 10 3.52 20.34 -20.31
N VAL A 11 2.37 21.00 -20.04
CA VAL A 11 2.04 21.54 -18.71
C VAL A 11 0.54 21.33 -18.45
N ALA A 12 0.10 20.08 -18.32
CA ALA A 12 -1.19 19.73 -17.70
C ALA A 12 -1.34 18.21 -17.59
N GLY A 13 -1.14 17.67 -16.40
CA GLY A 13 -1.21 16.24 -16.11
C GLY A 13 0.03 15.87 -15.33
N THR A 14 0.04 15.98 -14.00
CA THR A 14 -0.82 15.20 -13.13
C THR A 14 -0.97 15.89 -11.77
N LEU A 15 -2.13 16.52 -11.51
CA LEU A 15 -2.60 16.57 -10.13
C LEU A 15 -3.06 15.16 -9.79
N ILE A 16 -2.14 14.32 -9.30
CA ILE A 16 -2.54 13.04 -8.72
C ILE A 16 -3.29 13.40 -7.45
N LEU A 17 -4.59 13.14 -7.47
CA LEU A 17 -5.45 13.10 -6.30
C LEU A 17 -4.68 12.32 -5.23
N ALA A 18 -4.26 12.99 -4.16
CA ALA A 18 -3.80 12.34 -2.94
C ALA A 18 -5.01 11.69 -2.23
N GLY A 19 -5.75 10.84 -2.94
CA GLY A 19 -6.63 9.88 -2.31
C GLY A 19 -5.76 8.95 -1.49
N CYS A 20 -6.25 8.55 -0.30
CA CYS A 20 -5.56 7.67 0.63
C CYS A 20 -4.84 6.54 -0.10
N SER A 21 -3.53 6.72 -0.32
CA SER A 21 -2.67 5.63 -0.77
C SER A 21 -2.80 4.56 0.30
N ALA A 22 -3.17 3.34 -0.11
CA ALA A 22 -3.19 2.23 0.83
C ALA A 22 -1.80 2.11 1.49
N GLU A 23 -1.79 1.81 2.79
CA GLU A 23 -0.55 1.75 3.57
C GLU A 23 0.34 0.62 3.00
N PRO A 24 1.63 0.87 2.68
CA PRO A 24 2.49 -0.16 2.12
C PRO A 24 2.53 -1.43 2.97
N GLY A 25 2.28 -2.59 2.34
CA GLY A 25 2.20 -3.89 3.02
C GLY A 25 0.85 -4.22 3.65
N SER A 26 -0.14 -3.31 3.62
CA SER A 26 -1.52 -3.65 3.98
C SER A 26 -2.20 -4.50 2.91
N GLU A 27 -3.25 -5.23 3.28
CA GLU A 27 -4.00 -6.08 2.33
C GLU A 27 -4.47 -5.30 1.09
N ARG A 28 -5.03 -4.10 1.27
CA ARG A 28 -5.45 -3.22 0.16
C ARG A 28 -4.28 -2.80 -0.72
N TRP A 29 -3.12 -2.51 -0.11
CA TRP A 29 -1.94 -2.15 -0.87
C TRP A 29 -1.39 -3.35 -1.63
N CYS A 30 -1.33 -4.55 -1.02
CA CYS A 30 -0.89 -5.76 -1.68
C CYS A 30 -1.75 -6.08 -2.92
N LYS A 31 -3.09 -5.95 -2.80
CA LYS A 31 -4.03 -6.11 -3.92
C LYS A 31 -3.75 -5.10 -5.03
N ALA A 32 -3.73 -3.81 -4.71
CA ALA A 32 -3.47 -2.76 -5.70
C ALA A 32 -2.07 -2.88 -6.35
N LYS A 33 -1.05 -3.25 -5.57
CA LYS A 33 0.33 -3.33 -6.05
C LYS A 33 0.54 -4.52 -6.98
N LYS A 34 -0.14 -5.65 -6.73
CA LYS A 34 -0.12 -6.84 -7.61
C LYS A 34 -0.59 -6.51 -9.03
N ASP A 35 -1.55 -5.59 -9.16
CA ASP A 35 -2.12 -5.17 -10.46
C ASP A 35 -1.28 -4.09 -11.17
N GLN A 36 -0.33 -3.43 -10.48
CA GLN A 36 0.51 -2.40 -11.07
C GLN A 36 1.63 -3.01 -11.94
N PRO A 37 1.94 -2.41 -13.12
CA PRO A 37 3.08 -2.83 -13.94
C PRO A 37 4.39 -2.82 -13.14
N LYS A 38 5.15 -3.93 -13.17
CA LYS A 38 6.41 -4.06 -12.41
C LYS A 38 7.48 -3.05 -12.82
N SER A 39 7.42 -2.51 -14.03
CA SER A 39 8.31 -1.43 -14.49
C SER A 39 8.11 -0.12 -13.73
N GLU A 40 6.96 0.06 -13.06
CA GLU A 40 6.66 1.22 -12.24
C GLU A 40 7.02 1.00 -10.75
N TRP A 41 7.44 -0.21 -10.37
CA TRP A 41 7.78 -0.51 -8.99
C TRP A 41 9.10 0.15 -8.61
N THR A 42 9.13 0.75 -7.43
CA THR A 42 10.38 1.15 -6.79
C THR A 42 11.06 -0.05 -6.13
N GLY A 43 12.35 0.05 -5.81
CA GLY A 43 13.05 -0.98 -5.04
C GLY A 43 12.42 -1.21 -3.65
N SER A 44 11.97 -0.13 -3.00
CA SER A 44 11.23 -0.18 -1.74
C SER A 44 9.90 -0.91 -1.87
N ASP A 45 9.18 -0.72 -2.98
CA ASP A 45 7.95 -1.46 -3.23
C ASP A 45 8.18 -2.95 -3.33
N ALA A 46 9.19 -3.36 -4.11
CA ALA A 46 9.53 -4.78 -4.27
C ALA A 46 9.89 -5.41 -2.92
N ALA A 47 10.68 -4.72 -2.10
CA ALA A 47 11.05 -5.20 -0.77
C ALA A 47 9.85 -5.31 0.18
N THR A 48 8.96 -4.32 0.20
CA THR A 48 7.75 -4.33 1.03
C THR A 48 6.77 -5.41 0.59
N PHE A 49 6.57 -5.56 -0.72
CA PHE A 49 5.71 -6.60 -1.29
C PHE A 49 6.23 -7.99 -0.97
N ALA A 50 7.54 -8.21 -1.07
CA ALA A 50 8.16 -9.49 -0.72
C ALA A 50 7.95 -9.86 0.75
N LYS A 51 8.02 -8.88 1.66
CA LYS A 51 7.86 -9.10 3.11
C LYS A 51 6.41 -9.34 3.53
N ASN A 52 5.48 -8.56 2.96
CA ASN A 52 4.12 -8.45 3.50
C ASN A 52 3.04 -9.02 2.58
N CYS A 53 3.33 -9.40 1.33
CA CYS A 53 2.29 -9.75 0.35
C CYS A 53 2.47 -11.10 -0.34
N LEU A 54 3.61 -11.78 -0.16
CA LEU A 54 3.89 -13.08 -0.79
C LEU A 54 3.49 -14.27 0.06
N ILE A 55 3.31 -14.06 1.37
CA ILE A 55 3.00 -15.10 2.35
C ILE A 55 1.66 -14.73 2.97
N ASP A 56 0.69 -15.62 2.85
CA ASP A 56 -0.66 -15.40 3.38
C ASP A 56 -0.61 -15.11 4.90
N GLY A 57 -1.29 -14.05 5.33
CA GLY A 57 -1.33 -13.63 6.73
C GLY A 57 -0.17 -12.74 7.17
N THR A 58 0.75 -12.36 6.27
CA THR A 58 1.69 -11.27 6.54
C THR A 58 1.20 -9.91 6.07
N GLU A 59 0.07 -9.86 5.34
CA GLU A 59 -0.52 -8.59 4.92
C GLU A 59 -1.17 -7.91 6.13
N VAL A 60 -0.73 -6.71 6.47
CA VAL A 60 -1.28 -5.98 7.60
C VAL A 60 -2.77 -5.71 7.35
N GLY A 61 -3.61 -6.12 8.29
CA GLY A 61 -5.05 -5.94 8.19
C GLY A 61 -5.80 -7.00 7.39
N SER A 62 -5.14 -8.04 6.88
CA SER A 62 -5.88 -9.21 6.36
C SER A 62 -6.53 -9.98 7.51
N GLU A 63 -7.59 -10.72 7.22
CA GLU A 63 -8.34 -11.50 8.21
C GLU A 63 -7.41 -12.41 9.03
N LYS A 64 -6.52 -13.13 8.36
CA LYS A 64 -5.55 -14.01 9.01
C LYS A 64 -4.55 -13.24 9.89
N TRP A 65 -4.05 -12.10 9.43
CA TRP A 65 -3.16 -11.27 10.24
C TRP A 65 -3.87 -10.75 11.49
N CYS A 66 -5.12 -10.28 11.34
CA CYS A 66 -5.95 -9.82 12.44
C CYS A 66 -6.20 -10.94 13.44
N GLU A 67 -6.59 -12.13 13.00
CA GLU A 67 -6.77 -13.31 13.86
C GLU A 67 -5.49 -13.66 14.61
N ASP A 68 -4.38 -13.83 13.89
CA ASP A 68 -3.09 -14.23 14.45
C ASP A 68 -2.59 -13.21 15.49
N LEU A 69 -2.73 -11.89 15.23
CA LEU A 69 -2.36 -10.85 16.18
C LEU A 69 -3.34 -10.79 17.36
N SER A 70 -4.64 -10.95 17.11
CA SER A 70 -5.68 -10.92 18.15
C SER A 70 -5.45 -11.98 19.23
N GLY A 71 -4.97 -13.16 18.82
CA GLY A 71 -4.67 -14.30 19.68
C GLY A 71 -3.39 -14.14 20.52
N LYS A 72 -2.50 -13.19 20.20
CA LYS A 72 -1.32 -12.89 21.02
C LYS A 72 -1.70 -12.09 22.27
N PRO A 73 -1.02 -12.30 23.42
CA PRO A 73 -1.17 -11.44 24.58
C PRO A 73 -0.92 -9.97 24.21
N LYS A 74 -1.83 -9.06 24.61
CA LYS A 74 -1.73 -7.64 24.25
C LYS A 74 -0.48 -6.95 24.80
N GLY A 75 0.09 -7.48 25.89
CA GLY A 75 1.36 -7.00 26.46
C GLY A 75 2.58 -7.25 25.56
N ASP A 76 2.47 -8.19 24.61
CA ASP A 76 3.54 -8.53 23.67
C ASP A 76 3.46 -7.70 22.38
N TRP A 77 2.41 -6.88 22.23
CA TRP A 77 2.19 -6.08 21.03
C TRP A 77 3.19 -4.93 20.97
N THR A 78 3.76 -4.72 19.80
CA THR A 78 4.44 -3.46 19.50
C THR A 78 3.43 -2.31 19.39
N ALA A 79 3.87 -1.09 19.65
CA ALA A 79 3.03 0.10 19.46
C ALA A 79 2.50 0.23 18.02
N SER A 80 3.31 -0.19 17.04
CA SER A 80 2.93 -0.21 15.64
C SER A 80 1.81 -1.22 15.38
N GLU A 81 1.96 -2.48 15.84
CA GLU A 81 0.91 -3.50 15.72
C GLU A 81 -0.40 -3.07 16.37
N ALA A 82 -0.35 -2.45 17.55
CA ALA A 82 -1.56 -1.93 18.21
C ALA A 82 -2.25 -0.86 17.36
N SER A 83 -1.48 0.07 16.79
CA SER A 83 -1.99 1.14 15.94
C SER A 83 -2.59 0.61 14.63
N THR A 84 -1.89 -0.28 13.93
CA THR A 84 -2.40 -0.86 12.67
C THR A 84 -3.56 -1.81 12.90
N TYR A 85 -3.58 -2.59 13.99
CA TYR A 85 -4.73 -3.41 14.35
C TYR A 85 -5.99 -2.56 14.58
N ALA A 86 -5.88 -1.46 15.32
CA ALA A 86 -6.98 -0.53 15.51
C ALA A 86 -7.46 0.07 14.18
N LYS A 87 -6.55 0.33 13.24
CA LYS A 87 -6.88 0.90 11.92
C LYS A 87 -7.54 -0.08 10.95
N HIS A 88 -7.16 -1.35 11.00
CA HIS A 88 -7.48 -2.29 9.92
C HIS A 88 -8.36 -3.47 10.35
N CYS A 89 -8.39 -3.81 11.64
CA CYS A 89 -9.11 -4.97 12.14
C CYS A 89 -10.34 -4.62 13.00
N VAL A 90 -10.42 -3.39 13.51
CA VAL A 90 -11.50 -2.96 14.41
C VAL A 90 -12.46 -1.98 13.74
N MET A 91 -11.95 -1.12 12.84
CA MET A 91 -12.72 -0.10 12.13
C MET A 91 -13.26 -0.60 10.79
#